data_AF-A0A484M7V7-F1
#
_entry.id   AF-A0A484M7V7-F1
#
_cell.length_a   1.000
_cell.length_b   1.000
_cell.length_c   1.000
_cell.angle_alpha   90.00
_cell.angle_beta   90.00
_cell.angle_gamma   90.00
#
_symmetry.space_group_name_H-M   'P 1'
#
loop_
_entity.id
_entity.type
_entity.pdbx_description
1 polymer ?
#
loop_
_entity_poly.entity_id
_entity_poly.type
_entity_poly.pdbx_seq_one_letter_code
_entity_poly.pdbx_strand_id
1 'polypeptide(L)'
;MTSNPNSGNFASSDPLYFHPSDHPGLLLVSKQFNELDEWFGQSNGAMLYQLQKEISSTSQGNLDIAAYYTKLKKSWDELNDITKFPNCTCGAIQALLKHDQDHKLIQLLMGLNSAYTTTRGNLLMMKPLPTVAQAYNLLIHEEK
;
A
#
# COMPACT_ATOMS: atom_id res chain seq x y z
N MET A 1 5.75 3.95 18.58
CA MET A 1 6.59 4.22 19.78
C MET A 1 8.03 4.25 19.33
N THR A 2 8.52 5.41 18.90
CA THR A 2 9.95 5.64 18.68
C THR A 2 10.32 6.87 19.50
N SER A 3 10.84 6.60 20.69
CA SER A 3 11.33 7.60 21.62
C SER A 3 12.55 8.28 21.01
N ASN A 4 12.48 9.58 20.79
CA ASN A 4 13.63 10.40 20.43
C ASN A 4 14.64 10.36 21.60
N PRO A 5 15.93 10.02 21.42
CA PRO A 5 16.84 9.76 22.54
C PRO A 5 17.31 11.00 23.32
N ASN A 6 16.97 12.21 22.87
CA ASN A 6 17.55 13.45 23.40
C ASN A 6 16.56 14.41 24.06
N SER A 7 15.50 13.91 24.69
CA SER A 7 14.73 14.71 25.66
C SER A 7 15.30 14.50 27.06
N GLY A 8 16.53 14.92 27.29
CA GLY A 8 16.98 15.24 28.63
C GLY A 8 16.16 16.43 29.09
N ASN A 9 15.10 16.20 29.88
CA ASN A 9 14.36 17.26 30.56
C ASN A 9 15.25 17.81 31.69
N PHE A 10 16.30 18.53 31.31
CA PHE A 10 17.10 19.31 32.25
C PHE A 10 16.24 20.49 32.72
N ALA A 11 16.27 20.77 34.02
CA ALA A 11 15.62 21.95 34.57
C ALA A 11 16.25 23.21 33.96
N SER A 12 15.49 24.30 33.81
CA SER A 12 16.02 25.57 33.26
C SER A 12 17.22 26.14 34.04
N SER A 13 17.48 25.63 35.25
CA SER A 13 18.63 25.98 36.09
C SER A 13 19.87 25.13 35.86
N ASP A 14 19.80 24.13 34.97
CA ASP A 14 20.92 23.23 34.68
C ASP A 14 21.95 23.94 33.79
N PRO A 15 23.25 23.91 34.12
CA PRO A 15 24.29 24.52 33.29
C PRO A 15 24.42 23.91 31.88
N LEU A 16 23.82 22.75 31.61
CA LEU A 16 23.73 22.14 30.27
C LEU A 16 22.39 22.39 29.57
N TYR A 17 21.51 23.22 30.14
CA TYR A 17 20.24 23.58 29.51
C TYR A 17 20.48 24.54 28.33
N PHE A 18 20.18 24.07 27.12
CA PHE A 18 20.15 24.93 25.93
C PHE A 18 18.76 25.57 25.78
N HIS A 19 18.71 26.90 25.81
CA HIS A 19 17.48 27.63 25.59
C HIS A 19 17.06 27.46 24.12
N PRO A 20 15.75 27.39 23.81
CA PRO A 20 15.26 27.33 22.43
C PRO A 20 15.79 28.47 21.52
N SER A 21 16.17 29.61 22.11
CA SER A 21 16.81 30.74 21.43
C SER A 21 18.26 30.50 21.03
N ASP A 22 18.94 29.51 21.62
CA ASP A 22 20.34 29.18 21.32
C ASP A 22 20.48 28.40 20.00
N HIS A 23 19.39 27.78 19.53
CA HIS A 23 19.34 27.05 18.26
C HIS A 23 18.06 27.37 17.45
N PRO A 24 17.87 28.64 17.02
CA PRO A 24 16.68 29.05 16.30
C PRO A 24 16.52 28.31 14.95
N GLY A 25 17.62 27.83 14.37
CA GLY A 25 17.61 27.02 13.14
C GLY A 25 16.86 25.70 13.28
N LEU A 26 16.86 25.05 14.45
CA LEU A 26 16.19 23.76 14.65
C LEU A 26 14.65 23.90 14.65
N LEU A 27 14.13 25.00 15.20
CA LEU A 27 12.70 25.33 15.18
C LEU A 27 12.21 25.67 13.77
N LEU A 28 12.99 26.42 13.00
CA LEU A 28 12.65 26.76 11.61
C LEU A 28 12.66 25.52 10.71
N VAL A 29 13.69 24.68 10.88
CA VAL A 29 13.84 23.41 10.15
C VAL A 29 12.68 22.47 10.48
N SER A 30 12.41 22.22 11.76
CA SER A 30 11.29 21.34 12.17
C SER A 30 9.92 21.84 11.69
N LYS A 31 9.65 23.14 11.76
CA LYS A 31 8.40 23.71 11.23
C LYS A 31 8.28 23.49 9.72
N GLN A 32 9.34 23.76 8.97
CA GLN A 32 9.37 23.55 7.52
C GLN A 32 9.19 22.07 7.16
N PHE A 33 9.80 21.14 7.90
CA PHE A 33 9.67 19.71 7.68
C PHE A 33 8.27 19.18 8.04
N ASN A 34 7.63 19.71 9.10
CA ASN A 34 6.27 19.33 9.47
C ASN A 34 5.23 19.80 8.44
N GLU A 35 5.36 21.03 7.93
CA GLU A 35 4.47 21.57 6.89
C GLU A 35 4.60 20.77 5.57
N LEU A 36 5.81 20.31 5.25
CA LEU A 36 6.04 19.40 4.12
C LEU A 36 5.38 18.04 4.35
N ASP A 37 5.52 17.44 5.53
CA ASP A 37 4.88 16.16 5.86
C ASP A 37 3.34 16.25 5.83
N GLU A 38 2.76 17.36 6.28
CA GLU A 38 1.31 17.59 6.17
C GLU A 38 0.86 17.66 4.71
N TRP A 39 1.60 18.38 3.87
CA TRP A 39 1.26 18.54 2.46
C TRP A 39 1.50 17.28 1.63
N PHE A 40 2.65 16.61 1.81
CA PHE A 40 2.95 15.32 1.19
C PHE A 40 2.03 14.23 1.73
N GLY A 41 1.68 14.25 3.01
CA GLY A 41 0.69 13.36 3.61
C GLY A 41 -0.70 13.54 3.01
N GLN A 42 -1.13 14.79 2.79
CA GLN A 42 -2.41 15.11 2.14
C GLN A 42 -2.42 14.68 0.66
N SER A 43 -1.32 14.91 -0.07
CA SER A 43 -1.14 14.44 -1.45
C SER A 43 -1.17 12.90 -1.52
N ASN A 44 -0.52 12.22 -0.58
CA ASN A 44 -0.53 10.76 -0.50
C ASN A 44 -1.92 10.22 -0.15
N GLY A 45 -2.69 10.90 0.70
CA GLY A 45 -4.07 10.54 1.01
C GLY A 45 -5.01 10.65 -0.20
N ALA A 46 -4.89 11.74 -0.98
CA ALA A 46 -5.66 11.90 -2.21
C ALA A 46 -5.29 10.87 -3.28
N MET A 47 -3.99 10.59 -3.45
CA MET A 47 -3.50 9.56 -4.38
C MET A 47 -3.96 8.17 -3.96
N LEU A 48 -3.87 7.85 -2.66
CA LEU A 48 -4.36 6.59 -2.09
C LEU A 48 -5.85 6.39 -2.39
N TYR A 49 -6.67 7.41 -2.15
CA TYR A 49 -8.10 7.37 -2.45
C TYR A 49 -8.35 7.11 -3.93
N GLN A 50 -7.65 7.84 -4.82
CA GLN A 50 -7.82 7.72 -6.25
C GLN A 50 -7.44 6.32 -6.76
N LEU A 51 -6.32 5.77 -6.31
CA LEU A 51 -5.87 4.42 -6.67
C LEU A 51 -6.83 3.36 -6.17
N GLN A 52 -7.28 3.45 -4.91
CA GLN A 52 -8.26 2.50 -4.37
C GLN A 52 -9.59 2.56 -5.12
N LYS A 53 -10.05 3.76 -5.50
CA LYS A 53 -11.25 3.96 -6.31
C LYS A 53 -11.08 3.36 -7.72
N GLU A 54 -9.93 3.56 -8.35
CA GLU A 54 -9.63 2.97 -9.66
C GLU A 54 -9.64 1.45 -9.59
N ILE A 55 -8.94 0.86 -8.62
CA ILE A 55 -8.92 -0.59 -8.41
C ILE A 55 -10.34 -1.14 -8.21
N SER A 56 -11.14 -0.50 -7.34
CA SER A 56 -12.49 -0.96 -7.01
C SER A 56 -13.48 -0.84 -8.18
N SER A 57 -13.27 0.12 -9.07
CA SER A 57 -14.12 0.34 -10.26
C SER A 57 -13.63 -0.39 -11.51
N THR A 58 -12.44 -1.01 -11.45
CA THR A 58 -11.85 -1.72 -12.57
C THR A 58 -12.51 -3.09 -12.74
N SER A 59 -13.19 -3.25 -13.88
CA SER A 59 -13.76 -4.51 -14.34
C SER A 59 -13.20 -4.89 -15.70
N GLN A 60 -13.22 -6.17 -16.03
CA GLN A 60 -12.75 -6.70 -17.31
C GLN A 60 -13.54 -6.10 -18.47
N GLY A 61 -14.87 -6.06 -18.35
CA GLY A 61 -15.75 -5.66 -19.46
C GLY A 61 -15.47 -6.50 -20.70
N ASN A 62 -15.10 -5.82 -21.78
CA ASN A 62 -14.76 -6.42 -23.08
C ASN A 62 -13.24 -6.58 -23.30
N LEU A 63 -12.42 -6.29 -22.29
CA LEU A 63 -10.97 -6.50 -22.37
C LEU A 63 -10.64 -7.99 -22.32
N ASP A 64 -9.59 -8.38 -23.03
CA ASP A 64 -8.94 -9.66 -22.80
C ASP A 64 -8.30 -9.70 -21.38
N ILE A 65 -7.98 -10.90 -20.90
CA ILE A 65 -7.44 -11.12 -19.56
C ILE A 65 -6.09 -10.43 -19.39
N ALA A 66 -5.26 -10.39 -20.44
CA ALA A 66 -3.95 -9.75 -20.39
C ALA A 66 -4.05 -8.24 -20.17
N ALA A 67 -4.92 -7.55 -20.92
CA ALA A 67 -5.16 -6.13 -20.82
C ALA A 67 -5.83 -5.77 -19.49
N TYR A 68 -6.82 -6.56 -19.06
CA TYR A 68 -7.46 -6.38 -17.76
C TYR A 68 -6.47 -6.53 -16.60
N TYR A 69 -5.68 -7.60 -16.60
CA TYR A 69 -4.65 -7.83 -15.60
C TYR A 69 -3.60 -6.72 -15.58
N THR A 70 -3.14 -6.28 -16.75
CA THR A 70 -2.14 -5.21 -16.87
C THR A 70 -2.66 -3.91 -16.25
N LYS A 71 -3.95 -3.59 -16.46
CA LYS A 71 -4.57 -2.40 -15.87
C LYS A 71 -4.61 -2.48 -14.35
N LEU A 72 -5.05 -3.61 -13.78
CA LEU A 72 -5.03 -3.82 -12.32
C LEU A 72 -3.61 -3.77 -11.75
N LYS A 73 -2.67 -4.45 -12.41
CA LYS A 73 -1.27 -4.52 -11.99
C LYS A 73 -0.65 -3.14 -11.90
N LYS A 74 -0.92 -2.28 -12.89
CA LYS A 74 -0.46 -0.88 -12.87
C LYS A 74 -0.93 -0.16 -11.60
N SER A 75 -2.23 -0.19 -11.29
CA SER A 75 -2.76 0.48 -10.10
C SER A 75 -2.24 -0.12 -8.79
N TRP A 76 -2.00 -1.43 -8.74
CA TRP A 76 -1.37 -2.08 -7.58
C TRP A 76 0.10 -1.68 -7.39
N ASP A 77 0.86 -1.59 -8.48
CA ASP A 77 2.27 -1.19 -8.42
C ASP A 77 2.38 0.27 -7.96
N GLU A 78 1.53 1.17 -8.48
CA GLU A 78 1.43 2.57 -8.01
C GLU A 78 0.99 2.66 -6.54
N LEU A 79 0.06 1.80 -6.09
CA LEU A 79 -0.37 1.74 -4.69
C LEU A 79 0.75 1.27 -3.76
N ASN A 80 1.54 0.29 -4.19
CA ASN A 80 2.69 -0.21 -3.43
C ASN A 80 3.76 0.88 -3.27
N ASP A 81 3.95 1.74 -4.27
CA ASP A 81 4.93 2.82 -4.24
C ASP A 81 4.63 3.89 -3.19
N ILE A 82 3.34 4.13 -2.90
CA ILE A 82 2.90 5.07 -1.86
C ILE A 82 2.71 4.40 -0.49
N THR A 83 2.47 3.09 -0.43
CA THR A 83 2.22 2.34 0.82
C THR A 83 3.46 1.58 1.30
N LYS A 84 4.66 2.14 1.11
CA LYS A 84 5.92 1.49 1.52
C LYS A 84 5.92 1.15 3.00
N PHE A 85 5.91 -0.15 3.29
CA PHE A 85 6.05 -0.64 4.65
C PHE A 85 7.50 -0.52 5.13
N PRO A 86 7.73 -0.19 6.41
CA PRO A 86 9.06 -0.25 6.98
C PRO A 86 9.59 -1.69 6.93
N ASN A 87 10.90 -1.84 6.69
CA ASN A 87 11.56 -3.14 6.77
C ASN A 87 11.39 -3.71 8.18
N CYS A 88 10.62 -4.81 8.31
CA CYS A 88 10.51 -5.55 9.57
C CYS A 88 11.17 -6.91 9.45
N THR A 89 11.94 -7.30 10.48
CA THR A 89 12.45 -8.67 10.66
C THR A 89 11.45 -9.58 11.37
N CYS A 90 10.26 -9.08 11.66
CA CYS A 90 9.21 -9.79 12.37
C CYS A 90 8.30 -10.60 11.43
N GLY A 91 7.78 -11.73 11.94
CA GLY A 91 6.80 -12.61 11.25
C GLY A 91 5.54 -11.91 10.71
N ALA A 92 5.26 -10.68 11.17
CA ALA A 92 4.11 -9.90 10.77
C ALA A 92 4.16 -9.47 9.30
N ILE A 93 5.36 -9.29 8.73
CA ILE A 93 5.48 -8.90 7.32
C ILE A 93 5.03 -10.02 6.39
N GLN A 94 5.28 -11.29 6.72
CA GLN A 94 4.78 -12.42 5.91
C GLN A 94 3.24 -12.49 5.95
N ALA A 95 2.63 -12.24 7.11
CA ALA A 95 1.17 -12.20 7.23
C ALA A 95 0.56 -11.06 6.42
N LEU A 96 1.21 -9.89 6.42
CA LEU A 96 0.79 -8.73 5.64
C LEU A 96 0.92 -8.94 4.13
N LEU A 97 2.04 -9.49 3.67
CA LEU A 97 2.25 -9.84 2.26
C LEU A 97 1.25 -10.90 1.79
N LYS A 98 0.95 -11.88 2.64
CA LYS A 98 -0.10 -12.86 2.35
C LYS A 98 -1.48 -12.19 2.23
N HIS A 99 -1.82 -11.30 3.16
CA HIS A 99 -3.08 -10.57 3.13
C HIS A 99 -3.19 -9.70 1.88
N ASP A 100 -2.12 -8.99 1.49
CA ASP A 100 -2.07 -8.20 0.26
C ASP A 100 -2.26 -9.07 -0.99
N GLN A 101 -1.60 -10.24 -1.04
CA GLN A 101 -1.76 -11.16 -2.16
C GLN A 101 -3.17 -11.73 -2.27
N ASP A 102 -3.75 -12.16 -1.14
CA ASP A 102 -5.12 -12.67 -1.09
C ASP A 102 -6.11 -11.55 -1.49
N HIS A 103 -5.86 -10.30 -1.07
CA HIS A 103 -6.66 -9.15 -1.45
C HIS A 103 -6.61 -8.85 -2.95
N LYS A 104 -5.41 -8.84 -3.55
CA LYS A 104 -5.21 -8.66 -5.00
C LYS A 104 -5.87 -9.77 -5.81
N LEU A 105 -5.82 -11.01 -5.33
CA LEU A 105 -6.54 -12.12 -5.95
C LEU A 105 -8.05 -11.85 -5.97
N ILE A 106 -8.63 -11.46 -4.83
CA ILE A 106 -10.07 -11.17 -4.76
C ILE A 106 -10.46 -10.03 -5.69
N GLN A 107 -9.66 -8.95 -5.77
CA GLN A 107 -9.90 -7.84 -6.69
C GLN A 107 -9.88 -8.28 -8.16
N LEU A 108 -8.90 -9.10 -8.56
CA LEU A 108 -8.85 -9.69 -9.89
C LEU A 108 -10.12 -10.48 -10.20
N LEU A 109 -10.52 -11.39 -9.30
CA LEU A 109 -11.68 -12.26 -9.52
C LEU A 109 -13.01 -11.50 -9.51
N MET A 110 -13.11 -10.42 -8.73
CA MET A 110 -14.33 -9.63 -8.59
C MET A 110 -14.67 -8.88 -9.88
N GLY A 111 -13.67 -8.36 -10.59
CA GLY A 111 -13.90 -7.61 -11.83
C GLY A 111 -13.96 -8.47 -13.09
N LEU A 112 -13.72 -9.79 -13.01
CA LEU A 112 -13.92 -10.70 -14.14
C LEU A 112 -15.36 -10.67 -14.65
N ASN A 113 -15.51 -10.74 -15.97
CA ASN A 113 -16.82 -10.78 -16.61
C ASN A 113 -17.54 -12.13 -16.37
N SER A 114 -18.78 -12.24 -16.84
CA SER A 114 -19.62 -13.42 -16.58
C SER A 114 -19.12 -14.71 -17.24
N ALA A 115 -18.28 -14.64 -18.28
CA ALA A 115 -17.74 -15.81 -18.95
C ALA A 115 -16.88 -16.67 -18.01
N TYR A 116 -16.20 -16.05 -17.05
CA TYR A 116 -15.30 -16.72 -16.11
C TYR A 116 -15.97 -17.13 -14.79
N THR A 117 -17.30 -17.17 -14.73
CA THR A 117 -18.04 -17.47 -13.47
C THR A 117 -17.65 -18.83 -12.88
N THR A 118 -17.55 -19.87 -13.71
CA THR A 118 -17.16 -21.22 -13.28
C THR A 118 -15.72 -21.25 -12.77
N THR A 119 -14.79 -20.68 -13.52
CA THR A 119 -13.36 -20.64 -13.15
C THR A 119 -13.12 -19.82 -11.90
N ARG A 120 -13.83 -18.70 -11.72
CA ARG A 120 -13.84 -17.95 -10.47
C ARG A 120 -14.27 -18.82 -9.28
N GLY A 121 -15.35 -19.60 -9.43
CA GLY A 121 -15.79 -20.54 -8.40
C GLY A 121 -14.72 -21.57 -8.05
N ASN A 122 -14.09 -22.18 -9.07
CA ASN A 122 -13.03 -23.17 -8.88
C ASN A 122 -11.80 -22.58 -8.16
N LEU A 123 -11.36 -21.38 -8.53
CA LEU A 123 -10.23 -20.69 -7.91
C LEU A 123 -10.50 -20.38 -6.43
N LEU A 124 -11.73 -19.96 -6.09
CA LEU A 124 -12.13 -19.65 -4.71
C LEU A 124 -12.26 -20.90 -3.82
N MET A 125 -12.40 -22.09 -4.41
CA MET A 125 -12.49 -23.36 -3.68
C MET A 125 -11.12 -23.98 -3.35
N MET A 126 -10.02 -23.48 -3.93
CA MET A 126 -8.68 -24.03 -3.70
C MET A 126 -8.23 -23.79 -2.25
N LYS A 127 -7.53 -24.78 -1.68
CA LYS A 127 -6.92 -24.70 -0.34
C LYS A 127 -5.46 -25.12 -0.39
N PRO A 128 -4.49 -24.21 -0.18
CA PRO A 128 -4.66 -22.76 0.03
C PRO A 128 -5.18 -22.03 -1.23
N LEU A 129 -5.64 -20.79 -1.08
CA LEU A 129 -5.97 -19.93 -2.23
C LEU A 129 -4.76 -19.80 -3.17
N PRO A 130 -4.99 -19.75 -4.49
CA PRO A 130 -3.91 -19.63 -5.45
C PRO A 130 -3.27 -18.24 -5.37
N THR A 131 -2.04 -18.15 -5.83
CA THR A 131 -1.41 -16.84 -6.05
C THR A 131 -2.08 -16.11 -7.21
N VAL A 132 -1.95 -14.78 -7.26
CA VAL A 132 -2.43 -13.97 -8.39
C VAL A 132 -1.84 -14.48 -9.71
N ALA A 133 -0.56 -14.87 -9.73
CA ALA A 133 0.10 -15.41 -10.91
C ALA A 133 -0.50 -16.76 -11.37
N GLN A 134 -0.80 -17.65 -10.43
CA GLN A 134 -1.47 -18.92 -10.74
C GLN A 134 -2.87 -18.69 -11.30
N ALA A 135 -3.65 -17.79 -10.70
CA ALA A 135 -4.98 -17.42 -11.20
C ALA A 135 -4.90 -16.82 -12.60
N TYR A 136 -3.98 -15.88 -12.85
CA TYR A 136 -3.76 -15.26 -14.15
C TYR A 136 -3.46 -16.30 -15.24
N ASN A 137 -2.54 -17.24 -14.97
CA ASN A 137 -2.19 -18.29 -15.92
C ASN A 137 -3.37 -19.19 -16.28
N LEU A 138 -4.22 -19.52 -15.30
CA LEU A 138 -5.42 -20.32 -15.55
C LEU A 138 -6.46 -19.56 -16.39
N LEU A 139 -6.63 -18.27 -16.13
CA LEU A 139 -7.56 -17.42 -16.89
C LEU A 139 -7.11 -17.25 -18.35
N ILE A 140 -5.82 -16.98 -18.58
CA ILE A 140 -5.26 -16.89 -19.94
C ILE A 140 -5.42 -18.19 -20.73
N HIS A 141 -5.28 -19.35 -20.07
CA HIS A 141 -5.47 -20.63 -20.74
C HIS A 141 -6.93 -20.88 -21.16
N GLU A 142 -7.90 -20.30 -20.45
CA GLU A 142 -9.32 -20.41 -20.78
C GLU A 142 -9.77 -19.40 -21.85
N GLU A 143 -9.06 -18.28 -21.96
CA GLU A 143 -9.28 -17.27 -22.99
C GLU A 143 -8.95 -17.84 -24.39
N LYS A 144 -9.93 -17.80 -25.29
CA LYS A 144 -9.83 -18.33 -26.66
C LYS A 144 -9.70 -17.23 -27.69
#